data_AF-A0A7X6VHF5-F1
#
_entry.id   AF-A0A7X6VHF5-F1
#
_cell.length_a   1.000
_cell.length_b   1.000
_cell.length_c   1.000
_cell.angle_alpha   90.00
_cell.angle_beta   90.00
_cell.angle_gamma   90.00
#
_symmetry.space_group_name_H-M   'P 1'
#
loop_
_entity.id
_entity.type
_entity.pdbx_description
1 polymer ?
#
loop_
_entity_poly.entity_id
_entity_poly.type
_entity_poly.pdbx_seq_one_letter_code
_entity_poly.pdbx_strand_id
1 'polypeptide(L)'
;MVDRKIRFVTHTVSWEETHKQLNTQTNQLEDFIKTEARECYSEEQKDILISKLAERNITAEVIEEEKPSAQMLEKCEGKKFSSYNDAQLFIETGELPLTEADILALAITEIYEMISGGAS
;
A
#
# COMPACT_ATOMS: atom_id res chain seq x y z
N MET A 1 1.15 -2.16 -0.82
CA MET A 1 0.96 -2.91 0.44
C MET A 1 1.82 -2.28 1.52
N VAL A 2 1.29 -2.06 2.73
CA VAL A 2 2.03 -1.51 3.87
C VAL A 2 1.75 -2.39 5.09
N ASP A 3 2.78 -2.87 5.78
CA ASP A 3 2.67 -3.79 6.94
C ASP A 3 1.87 -5.08 6.67
N ARG A 4 1.99 -5.66 5.46
CA ARG A 4 1.23 -6.84 5.02
C ARG A 4 -0.29 -6.64 4.94
N LYS A 5 -0.77 -5.40 5.04
CA LYS A 5 -2.18 -5.03 4.86
C LYS A 5 -2.36 -4.23 3.58
N ILE A 6 -3.55 -4.36 3.00
CA ILE A 6 -3.99 -3.45 1.95
C ILE A 6 -4.25 -2.11 2.63
N ARG A 7 -3.56 -1.07 2.16
CA ARG A 7 -3.82 0.32 2.53
C ARG A 7 -4.08 1.07 1.25
N PHE A 8 -5.13 1.89 1.28
CA PHE A 8 -5.50 2.74 0.17
C PHE A 8 -4.89 4.11 0.42
N VAL A 9 -4.27 4.68 -0.62
CA VAL A 9 -3.83 6.07 -0.57
C VAL A 9 -5.11 6.90 -0.43
N THR A 10 -5.11 7.81 0.54
CA THR A 10 -6.24 8.70 0.81
C THR A 10 -5.94 10.11 0.33
N HIS A 11 -4.66 10.50 0.44
CA HIS A 11 -4.20 11.82 0.07
C HIS A 11 -2.79 11.70 -0.49
N THR A 12 -2.48 12.54 -1.47
CA THR A 12 -1.12 12.77 -1.94
C THR A 12 -0.74 14.20 -1.57
N VAL A 13 0.32 14.33 -0.77
CA VAL A 13 0.83 15.64 -0.33
C VAL A 13 2.09 15.96 -1.14
N SER A 14 2.05 17.03 -1.93
CA SER A 14 3.17 17.55 -2.70
C SER A 14 3.70 18.84 -2.10
N TRP A 15 5.00 19.07 -2.19
CA TRP A 15 5.61 20.33 -1.76
C TRP A 15 6.88 20.63 -2.55
N GLU A 16 7.26 21.90 -2.55
CA GLU A 16 8.50 22.36 -3.16
C GLU A 16 9.54 22.63 -2.07
N GLU A 17 10.74 22.08 -2.24
CA GLU A 17 11.90 22.42 -1.42
C GLU A 17 13.01 23.04 -2.26
N THR A 18 13.65 24.06 -1.72
CA THR A 18 14.89 24.59 -2.28
C THR A 18 16.06 23.75 -1.80
N HIS A 19 16.76 23.12 -2.74
CA HIS A 19 17.96 22.34 -2.51
C HIS A 19 19.17 23.08 -3.10
N LYS A 20 20.34 22.84 -2.52
CA LYS A 20 21.61 23.37 -3.05
C LYS A 20 22.30 22.30 -3.86
N GLN A 21 22.56 22.59 -5.13
CA GLN A 21 23.33 21.71 -6.00
C GLN A 21 24.60 22.42 -6.47
N LEU A 22 25.71 21.69 -6.48
CA LEU A 22 26.95 22.19 -7.07
C LEU A 22 26.81 22.19 -8.59
N ASN A 23 26.82 23.37 -9.19
CA ASN A 23 26.92 23.50 -10.63
C ASN A 23 28.38 23.28 -11.05
N THR A 24 28.63 22.22 -11.82
CA THR A 24 29.97 21.80 -12.24
C THR A 24 30.60 22.70 -13.28
N GLN A 25 29.83 23.58 -13.92
CA GLN A 25 30.32 24.55 -14.91
C GLN A 25 30.74 25.87 -14.26
N THR A 26 29.99 26.33 -13.26
CA THR A 26 30.27 27.59 -12.54
C THR A 26 31.06 27.37 -11.25
N ASN A 27 31.19 26.10 -10.80
CA ASN A 27 31.81 25.68 -9.54
C ASN A 27 31.21 26.40 -8.31
N GLN A 28 29.92 26.74 -8.39
CA GLN A 28 29.17 27.42 -7.35
C GLN A 28 27.97 26.57 -6.91
N LEU A 29 27.53 26.76 -5.67
CA LEU A 29 26.29 26.20 -5.18
C LEU A 29 25.14 27.06 -5.70
N GLU A 30 24.28 26.46 -6.52
CA GLU A 30 23.07 27.09 -7.02
C GLU A 30 21.85 26.48 -6.32
N ASP A 31 20.89 27.33 -6.01
CA ASP A 31 19.61 26.93 -5.44
C ASP A 31 18.73 26.38 -6.57
N PHE A 32 18.19 25.17 -6.41
CA PHE A 32 17.21 24.60 -7.32
C PHE A 32 15.96 24.17 -6.55
N ILE A 33 14.80 24.34 -7.18
CA ILE A 33 13.52 23.94 -6.61
C ILE A 33 13.27 22.49 -7.00
N LYS A 34 13.03 21.64 -6.00
CA LYS A 34 12.64 20.24 -6.18
C LYS A 34 11.22 20.05 -5.67
N THR A 35 10.36 19.54 -6.53
CA THR A 35 9.03 19.08 -6.12
C THR A 35 9.15 17.66 -5.55
N GLU A 36 8.70 17.47 -4.32
CA GLU A 36 8.54 16.17 -3.69
C GLU A 36 7.06 15.85 -3.49
N ALA A 37 6.72 14.56 -3.47
CA ALA A 37 5.37 14.09 -3.23
C ALA A 37 5.39 12.87 -2.32
N ARG A 38 4.39 12.76 -1.45
CA ARG A 38 4.25 11.66 -0.51
C ARG A 38 2.80 11.22 -0.38
N GLU A 39 2.61 9.93 -0.57
CA GLU A 39 1.34 9.24 -0.32
C GLU A 39 1.04 9.15 1.17
N CYS A 40 -0.18 9.49 1.55
CA CYS A 40 -0.72 9.38 2.90
C CYS A 40 -1.89 8.39 2.91
N TYR A 41 -1.83 7.43 3.83
CA TYR A 41 -2.82 6.36 3.95
C TYR A 41 -3.89 6.64 5.03
N SER A 42 -3.81 7.80 5.69
CA SER A 42 -4.82 8.28 6.64
C SER A 42 -4.78 9.81 6.77
N GLU A 43 -5.88 10.38 7.29
CA GLU A 43 -5.98 11.79 7.71
C GLU A 43 -4.85 12.17 8.68
N GLU A 44 -4.60 11.34 9.69
CA GLU A 44 -3.56 11.59 10.70
C GLU A 44 -2.15 11.67 10.07
N GLN A 45 -1.84 10.81 9.10
CA GLN A 45 -0.54 10.86 8.40
C GLN A 45 -0.39 12.14 7.58
N LYS A 46 -1.45 12.54 6.89
CA LYS A 46 -1.53 13.80 6.15
C LYS A 46 -1.29 14.97 7.10
N ASP A 47 -2.02 15.04 8.20
CA ASP A 47 -1.96 16.16 9.15
C ASP A 47 -0.59 16.28 9.81
N ILE A 48 0.03 15.16 10.19
CA ILE A 48 1.40 15.14 10.72
C ILE A 48 2.39 15.65 9.68
N LEU A 49 2.25 15.24 8.42
CA LEU A 49 3.16 15.65 7.34
C LEU A 49 3.01 17.15 7.05
N ILE A 50 1.77 17.64 6.90
CA ILE A 50 1.49 19.06 6.69
C ILE A 50 2.03 19.89 7.86
N SER A 51 1.82 19.45 9.10
CA SER A 51 2.34 20.16 10.29
C SER A 51 3.86 20.28 10.24
N LYS A 52 4.57 19.20 9.89
CA LYS A 52 6.04 19.22 9.74
C LYS A 52 6.53 20.12 8.62
N LEU A 53 5.79 20.20 7.51
CA LEU A 53 6.11 21.10 6.40
C LEU A 53 5.86 22.57 6.80
N ALA A 54 4.76 22.84 7.52
CA ALA A 54 4.44 24.15 8.05
C ALA A 54 5.47 24.65 9.07
N GLU A 55 5.97 23.78 9.96
CA GLU A 55 7.08 24.10 10.88
C GLU A 55 8.35 24.55 10.15
N ARG A 56 8.54 24.10 8.91
CA ARG A 56 9.66 24.45 8.03
C ARG A 56 9.33 25.63 7.09
N ASN A 57 8.18 26.27 7.25
CA ASN A 57 7.63 27.32 6.37
C ASN A 57 7.50 26.87 4.90
N ILE A 58 7.20 25.59 4.68
CA ILE A 58 6.95 25.02 3.36
C ILE A 58 5.45 24.87 3.17
N THR A 59 4.92 25.45 2.10
CA THR A 59 3.53 25.25 1.69
C THR A 59 3.39 23.90 1.00
N ALA A 60 2.45 23.09 1.48
CA ALA A 60 2.11 21.82 0.86
C ALA A 60 0.81 21.95 0.06
N GLU A 61 0.76 21.29 -1.08
CA GLU A 61 -0.45 21.03 -1.84
C GLU A 61 -0.96 19.63 -1.48
N VAL A 62 -2.27 19.48 -1.34
CA VAL A 62 -2.92 18.23 -0.93
C VAL A 62 -3.94 17.86 -1.98
N ILE A 63 -3.79 16.66 -2.54
CA ILE A 63 -4.72 16.06 -3.48
C ILE A 63 -5.46 14.95 -2.74
N GLU A 64 -6.79 15.02 -2.70
CA GLU A 64 -7.63 13.93 -2.19
C GLU A 64 -7.79 12.86 -3.26
N GLU A 65 -7.48 11.61 -2.90
CA GLU A 65 -7.63 10.48 -3.80
C GLU A 65 -9.04 9.89 -3.70
N GLU A 66 -9.51 9.30 -4.79
CA GLU A 66 -10.82 8.65 -4.81
C GLU A 66 -10.86 7.52 -3.78
N LYS A 67 -11.83 7.59 -2.87
CA LYS A 67 -11.98 6.56 -1.83
C LYS A 67 -12.41 5.25 -2.47
N PRO A 68 -11.84 4.11 -2.05
CA PRO A 68 -12.32 2.80 -2.45
C PRO A 68 -13.79 2.63 -2.08
N SER A 69 -14.52 1.81 -2.84
CA SER A 69 -15.90 1.48 -2.49
C SER A 69 -15.98 0.81 -1.12
N ALA A 70 -17.08 1.04 -0.39
CA ALA A 70 -17.30 0.44 0.93
C ALA A 70 -17.21 -1.09 0.89
N GLN A 71 -17.70 -1.71 -0.19
CA GLN A 71 -17.59 -3.15 -0.39
C GLN A 71 -16.14 -3.63 -0.50
N MET A 72 -15.26 -2.84 -1.13
CA MET A 72 -13.84 -3.19 -1.25
C MET A 72 -13.11 -3.01 0.08
N LEU A 73 -13.46 -1.97 0.86
CA LEU A 73 -12.95 -1.76 2.20
C LEU A 73 -13.32 -2.91 3.15
N GLU A 74 -14.60 -3.28 3.18
CA GLU A 74 -15.10 -4.39 4.02
C GLU A 74 -14.44 -5.72 3.66
N LYS A 75 -14.27 -6.00 2.36
CA LYS A 75 -13.56 -7.21 1.90
C LYS A 75 -12.10 -7.25 2.35
N CYS A 76 -11.43 -6.10 2.39
CA CYS A 76 -10.00 -6.00 2.72
C CYS A 76 -9.74 -5.86 4.24
N GLU A 77 -10.75 -5.54 5.03
CA GLU A 77 -10.61 -5.29 6.46
C GLU A 77 -10.12 -6.55 7.20
N GLY A 78 -9.12 -6.37 8.07
CA GLY A 78 -8.56 -7.46 8.88
C GLY A 78 -7.69 -8.48 8.13
N LYS A 79 -7.66 -8.46 6.80
CA LYS A 79 -6.87 -9.40 5.99
C LYS A 79 -5.39 -9.03 5.95
N LYS A 80 -4.54 -10.05 6.06
CA LYS A 80 -3.09 -9.93 5.91
C LYS A 80 -2.65 -10.81 4.75
N PHE A 81 -1.80 -10.26 3.89
CA PHE A 81 -1.29 -10.94 2.71
C PHE A 81 0.21 -11.14 2.84
N SER A 82 0.69 -12.30 2.39
CA SER A 82 2.11 -12.64 2.41
C SER A 82 2.87 -11.97 1.26
N SER A 83 2.22 -11.80 0.11
CA SER A 83 2.80 -11.14 -1.08
C SER A 83 1.86 -10.14 -1.74
N TYR A 84 2.43 -9.24 -2.56
CA TYR A 84 1.65 -8.29 -3.36
C TYR A 84 0.69 -9.02 -4.32
N ASN A 85 1.14 -10.09 -4.97
CA ASN A 85 0.32 -10.86 -5.90
C ASN A 85 -0.91 -11.46 -5.19
N ASP A 86 -0.76 -11.92 -3.95
CA ASP A 86 -1.88 -12.44 -3.15
C ASP A 86 -2.94 -11.37 -2.86
N ALA A 87 -2.47 -10.16 -2.53
CA ALA A 87 -3.35 -9.02 -2.27
C ALA A 87 -4.06 -8.57 -3.55
N GLN A 88 -3.34 -8.55 -4.69
CA GLN A 88 -3.90 -8.18 -5.98
C GLN A 88 -4.95 -9.20 -6.44
N LEU A 89 -4.64 -10.50 -6.36
CA LEU A 89 -5.59 -11.57 -6.68
C LEU A 89 -6.86 -11.44 -5.84
N PHE A 90 -6.72 -11.21 -4.54
CA PHE A 90 -7.86 -11.02 -3.65
C PHE A 90 -8.73 -9.81 -4.03
N ILE A 91 -8.11 -8.70 -4.44
CA ILE A 91 -8.86 -7.51 -4.90
C ILE A 91 -9.61 -7.82 -6.20
N GLU A 92 -8.98 -8.55 -7.13
CA GLU A 92 -9.54 -8.84 -8.45
C GLU A 92 -10.63 -9.92 -8.42
N THR A 93 -10.45 -10.99 -7.64
CA THR A 93 -11.32 -12.17 -7.64
C THR A 93 -12.17 -12.33 -6.39
N GLY A 94 -11.78 -11.66 -5.28
CA GLY A 94 -12.39 -11.88 -3.96
C GLY A 94 -11.93 -13.16 -3.26
N GLU A 95 -11.04 -13.94 -3.87
CA GLU A 95 -10.54 -15.20 -3.33
C GLU A 95 -9.26 -14.97 -2.52
N LEU A 96 -9.23 -15.52 -1.30
CA LEU A 96 -7.99 -15.58 -0.53
C LEU A 96 -7.12 -16.70 -1.11
N PRO A 97 -5.81 -16.49 -1.31
CA PRO A 97 -4.94 -17.58 -1.67
C PRO A 97 -4.96 -18.62 -0.55
N LEU A 98 -5.13 -19.89 -0.95
CA LEU A 98 -5.05 -21.03 -0.04
C LEU A 98 -3.67 -21.03 0.63
N THR A 99 -3.66 -21.15 1.95
CA THR A 99 -2.41 -21.34 2.67
C THR A 99 -1.86 -22.75 2.40
N GLU A 100 -0.56 -22.98 2.65
CA GLU A 100 0.01 -24.33 2.57
C GLU A 100 -0.76 -25.33 3.45
N ALA A 101 -1.29 -24.88 4.59
CA ALA A 101 -2.13 -25.70 5.47
C ALA A 101 -3.49 -26.04 4.82
N ASP A 102 -4.12 -25.10 4.12
CA ASP A 102 -5.38 -25.33 3.40
C ASP A 102 -5.17 -26.30 2.24
N ILE A 103 -4.06 -26.15 1.50
CA ILE A 103 -3.68 -27.07 0.41
C ILE A 103 -3.42 -28.47 0.96
N LEU A 104 -2.70 -28.59 2.09
CA LEU A 104 -2.43 -29.87 2.73
C LEU A 104 -3.72 -30.53 3.24
N ALA A 105 -4.64 -29.75 3.83
CA ALA A 105 -5.94 -30.24 4.31
C ALA A 105 -6.81 -30.75 3.16
N LEU A 106 -6.83 -30.05 2.02
CA LEU A 106 -7.52 -30.50 0.81
C LEU A 106 -6.92 -31.81 0.28
N ALA A 107 -5.59 -31.90 0.18
CA ALA A 107 -4.91 -33.13 -0.26
C ALA A 107 -5.17 -34.32 0.67
N ILE A 108 -5.18 -34.11 1.99
CA ILE A 108 -5.51 -35.16 2.97
C ILE A 108 -6.96 -35.62 2.81
N THR A 109 -7.88 -34.69 2.56
CA THR A 109 -9.31 -35.00 2.37
C THR A 109 -9.53 -35.82 1.11
N GLU A 110 -8.92 -35.46 -0.02
CA GLU A 110 -8.97 -36.25 -1.26
C GLU A 110 -8.40 -37.66 -1.07
N ILE A 111 -7.28 -37.79 -0.35
CA ILE A 111 -6.69 -39.09 -0.03
C ILE A 111 -7.65 -39.91 0.83
N TYR A 112 -8.29 -39.31 1.82
CA TYR A 112 -9.25 -39.99 2.68
C TYR A 112 -10.46 -40.48 1.88
N GLU A 113 -11.02 -39.64 1.01
CA GLU A 113 -12.13 -39.99 0.13
C GLU A 113 -11.79 -41.12 -0.85
N MET A 114 -10.57 -41.13 -1.40
CA MET A 114 -10.10 -42.24 -2.24
C MET A 114 -9.97 -43.55 -1.46
N ILE A 115 -9.54 -43.50 -0.20
CA ILE A 115 -9.39 -44.69 0.65
C ILE A 115 -10.75 -45.17 1.17
N SER A 116 -11.67 -44.25 1.53
CA SER A 116 -13.00 -44.59 2.03
C SER A 116 -14.01 -44.95 0.93
N GLY A 117 -13.84 -44.41 -0.27
CA GLY A 117 -14.67 -44.71 -1.45
C GLY A 117 -14.27 -46.00 -2.18
N GLY A 118 -13.11 -46.57 -1.86
CA GLY A 118 -12.63 -47.84 -2.41
C GLY A 118 -13.18 -49.11 -1.72
N ALA A 119 -14.08 -48.95 -0.75
CA ALA A 119 -14.83 -50.05 -0.13
C ALA A 119 -16.28 -50.05 -0.64
N SER A 120 -16.45 -50.28 -1.94
CA SER A 120 -17.74 -50.63 -2.55
C SER A 120 -17.59 -51.93 -3.32
#